data_AF-A0A2H4S612-F1
#
_entry.id   AF-A0A2H4S612-F1
#
_cell.length_a   1.000
_cell.length_b   1.000
_cell.length_c   1.000
_cell.angle_alpha   90.00
_cell.angle_beta   90.00
_cell.angle_gamma   90.00
#
_symmetry.space_group_name_H-M   'P 1'
#
loop_
_entity.id
_entity.type
_entity.pdbx_description
1 polymer ?
#
loop_
_entity_poly.entity_id
_entity_poly.type
_entity_poly.pdbx_seq_one_letter_code
_entity_poly.pdbx_strand_id
1 'polypeptide(L)'
;MRQRPGNVGLQVSVVLFVLFWACRVSATGCTCGYQVGGATDETWLFTEAIETDFTRLKTIAAAKDWQRQEFNVSAEAGRGKYSKFFTPKNVALGVANKGASGKQAGVELSVGATIVDGAVPVAEMDTARHDLQWGSFRAGIKMTPISGTCAAFFWYFNDTQEIDMEFLSMGYHRENSTYPVNLVIQSSDSAARGYDASGTPTYKTVDLGFDPSADFHEYRFDYLPGKVYFYADSKLLAQMEGAQMPDSAGHLILQHWSNGNAKWSGGPPKEDAAIVVSYVKAYFNSSDAMRESAWKTGCNSSRVDACLVLNGTSENATDGGQFLNPNHTQENGDEGLTAARMPKLPSLGSVLVLLMWLDLLWGD
;
A
#
# COMPACT_ATOMS: atom_id res chain seq x y z
N MET A 1 -80.02 -16.32 -31.08
CA MET A 1 -78.97 -16.92 -31.91
C MET A 1 -77.66 -16.87 -31.14
N ARG A 2 -77.06 -18.06 -30.97
CA ARG A 2 -75.68 -18.41 -30.60
C ARG A 2 -75.07 -17.93 -29.28
N GLN A 3 -74.93 -18.95 -28.42
CA GLN A 3 -74.02 -19.14 -27.28
C GLN A 3 -72.59 -18.60 -27.47
N ARG A 4 -71.99 -18.15 -26.36
CA ARG A 4 -70.61 -18.53 -26.03
C ARG A 4 -70.51 -19.05 -24.57
N PRO A 5 -69.83 -20.20 -24.36
CA PRO A 5 -69.42 -20.77 -23.07
C PRO A 5 -68.10 -20.10 -22.64
N GLY A 6 -67.47 -20.31 -21.49
CA GLY A 6 -67.52 -21.32 -20.44
C GLY A 6 -66.13 -21.31 -19.79
N ASN A 7 -66.08 -21.59 -18.48
CA ASN A 7 -64.86 -21.83 -17.72
C ASN A 7 -63.97 -22.93 -18.36
N VAL A 8 -62.66 -22.89 -18.07
CA VAL A 8 -61.83 -23.98 -17.49
C VAL A 8 -60.33 -23.83 -17.88
N GLY A 9 -59.46 -23.97 -16.87
CA GLY A 9 -58.05 -24.35 -16.97
C GLY A 9 -57.08 -23.18 -16.75
N LEU A 10 -56.40 -22.96 -15.63
CA LEU A 10 -55.62 -23.88 -14.78
C LEU A 10 -54.74 -24.85 -15.57
N GLN A 11 -53.84 -24.32 -16.40
CA GLN A 11 -52.48 -24.81 -16.74
C GLN A 11 -51.89 -23.64 -17.54
N VAL A 12 -51.02 -22.77 -17.03
CA VAL A 12 -49.56 -22.94 -16.97
C VAL A 12 -49.01 -21.98 -15.90
N SER A 13 -49.28 -22.26 -14.63
CA SER A 13 -48.32 -21.92 -13.58
C SER A 13 -47.38 -23.11 -13.50
N VAL A 14 -46.12 -22.96 -13.95
CA VAL A 14 -44.90 -23.74 -13.58
C VAL A 14 -43.70 -23.48 -14.52
N VAL A 15 -43.84 -22.76 -15.64
CA VAL A 15 -42.67 -22.41 -16.50
C VAL A 15 -42.51 -20.89 -16.66
N LEU A 16 -42.58 -20.17 -15.55
CA LEU A 16 -42.12 -18.77 -15.43
C LEU A 16 -41.34 -18.55 -14.13
N PHE A 17 -40.81 -19.64 -13.59
CA PHE A 17 -39.68 -19.64 -12.67
C PHE A 17 -38.44 -20.08 -13.46
N VAL A 18 -37.30 -19.44 -13.21
CA VAL A 18 -35.97 -19.72 -13.79
C VAL A 18 -35.60 -19.02 -15.11
N LEU A 19 -36.11 -17.80 -15.35
CA LEU A 19 -35.35 -16.80 -16.14
C LEU A 19 -35.34 -15.42 -15.46
N PHE A 20 -35.32 -15.41 -14.11
CA PHE A 20 -34.45 -14.43 -13.46
C PHE A 20 -33.04 -14.84 -13.86
N TRP A 21 -32.60 -14.30 -15.00
CA TRP A 21 -31.20 -14.20 -15.31
C TRP A 21 -30.61 -13.52 -14.08
N ALA A 22 -29.97 -14.33 -13.24
CA ALA A 22 -28.94 -13.83 -12.39
C ALA A 22 -27.97 -13.15 -13.35
N CYS A 23 -28.16 -11.86 -13.59
CA CYS A 23 -27.03 -10.96 -13.61
C CYS A 23 -26.37 -11.17 -12.26
N ARG A 24 -25.56 -12.23 -12.17
CA ARG A 24 -24.31 -12.14 -11.44
C ARG A 24 -23.69 -10.91 -12.06
N VAL A 25 -23.83 -9.78 -11.38
CA VAL A 25 -22.85 -8.72 -11.50
C VAL A 25 -21.58 -9.42 -11.07
N SER A 26 -20.87 -10.03 -12.03
CA SER A 26 -19.50 -10.43 -11.80
C SER A 26 -18.86 -9.17 -11.26
N ALA A 27 -18.33 -9.23 -10.04
CA ALA A 27 -17.40 -8.22 -9.58
C ALA A 27 -16.37 -8.11 -10.71
N THR A 28 -16.46 -7.04 -11.50
CA THR A 28 -15.50 -6.75 -12.55
C THR A 28 -14.24 -6.40 -11.77
N GLY A 29 -13.40 -7.41 -11.55
CA GLY A 29 -12.16 -7.26 -10.81
C GLY A 29 -11.31 -6.21 -11.51
N CYS A 30 -10.34 -5.64 -10.81
CA CYS A 30 -9.38 -4.68 -11.37
C CYS A 30 -8.41 -5.38 -12.34
N THR A 31 -8.95 -6.12 -13.32
CA THR A 31 -8.28 -7.12 -14.15
C THR A 31 -7.31 -6.48 -15.12
N CYS A 32 -7.54 -5.21 -15.48
CA CYS A 32 -6.66 -4.44 -16.34
C CYS A 32 -5.88 -3.34 -15.60
N GLY A 33 -5.93 -3.33 -14.28
CA GLY A 33 -5.01 -2.57 -13.45
C GLY A 33 -5.67 -1.57 -12.51
N TYR A 34 -4.83 -0.66 -12.03
CA TYR A 34 -5.10 0.22 -10.91
C TYR A 34 -4.68 1.64 -11.30
N GLN A 35 -5.65 2.54 -11.40
CA GLN A 35 -5.44 3.95 -11.73
C GLN A 35 -5.17 4.72 -10.44
N VAL A 36 -3.97 5.27 -10.31
CA VAL A 36 -3.54 6.04 -9.15
C VAL A 36 -3.41 7.51 -9.53
N GLY A 37 -4.04 8.40 -8.77
CA GLY A 37 -3.86 9.85 -8.92
C GLY A 37 -2.56 10.34 -8.27
N GLY A 38 -1.88 11.25 -8.94
CA GLY A 38 -0.67 11.94 -8.49
C GLY A 38 -0.93 13.34 -7.93
N ALA A 39 0.14 14.01 -7.52
CA ALA A 39 0.07 15.35 -6.93
C ALA A 39 -0.29 16.48 -7.91
N THR A 40 -0.09 16.28 -9.22
CA THR A 40 -0.18 17.32 -10.27
C THR A 40 -1.24 17.01 -11.32
N ASP A 41 -2.37 16.43 -10.91
CA ASP A 41 -3.43 15.90 -11.78
C ASP A 41 -2.97 14.76 -12.73
N GLU A 42 -1.74 14.27 -12.54
CA GLU A 42 -1.24 13.07 -13.21
C GLU A 42 -2.05 11.85 -12.76
N THR A 43 -2.30 10.92 -13.68
CA THR A 43 -2.87 9.61 -13.35
C THR A 43 -1.99 8.53 -13.96
N TRP A 44 -1.61 7.55 -13.15
CA TRP A 44 -0.78 6.43 -13.57
C TRP A 44 -1.57 5.14 -13.52
N LEU A 45 -1.36 4.27 -14.50
CA LEU A 45 -1.92 2.93 -14.52
C LEU A 45 -0.85 1.93 -14.12
N PHE A 46 -1.11 1.19 -13.05
CA PHE A 46 -0.29 0.06 -12.63
C PHE A 46 -1.02 -1.25 -12.89
N THR A 47 -0.28 -2.32 -13.19
CA THR A 47 -0.87 -3.56 -13.71
C THR A 47 -0.98 -4.65 -12.65
N GLU A 48 -0.22 -4.56 -11.57
CA GLU A 48 -0.16 -5.54 -10.49
C GLU A 48 -0.49 -4.87 -9.15
N ALA A 49 -0.92 -5.68 -8.17
CA ALA A 49 -1.11 -5.23 -6.81
C ALA A 49 -0.67 -6.28 -5.78
N ILE A 50 -0.07 -5.80 -4.68
CA ILE A 50 -0.03 -6.49 -3.40
C ILE A 50 -0.87 -5.65 -2.45
N GLU A 51 -1.89 -6.24 -1.84
CA GLU A 51 -2.64 -5.58 -0.78
C GLU A 51 -2.77 -6.53 0.41
N THR A 52 -2.33 -6.07 1.58
CA THR A 52 -2.35 -6.86 2.81
C THR A 52 -3.01 -6.03 3.90
N ASP A 53 -4.11 -6.54 4.45
CA ASP A 53 -4.74 -6.03 5.66
C ASP A 53 -4.22 -6.83 6.86
N PHE A 54 -3.26 -6.27 7.58
CA PHE A 54 -2.66 -6.92 8.75
C PHE A 54 -3.63 -6.97 9.93
N THR A 55 -4.67 -6.12 9.96
CA THR A 55 -5.66 -6.08 11.05
C THR A 55 -6.59 -7.29 11.03
N ARG A 56 -6.75 -7.92 9.86
CA ARG A 56 -7.61 -9.10 9.65
C ARG A 56 -6.86 -10.43 9.71
N LEU A 57 -5.54 -10.41 9.84
CA LEU A 57 -4.75 -11.64 9.90
C LEU A 57 -4.97 -12.38 11.22
N LYS A 58 -5.18 -13.69 11.12
CA LYS A 58 -5.20 -14.59 12.29
C LYS A 58 -3.80 -15.01 12.73
N THR A 59 -2.90 -15.16 11.77
CA THR A 59 -1.48 -15.50 11.99
C THR A 59 -0.62 -14.74 11.00
N ILE A 60 0.59 -14.36 11.41
CA ILE A 60 1.51 -13.66 10.50
C ILE A 60 1.90 -14.52 9.29
N ALA A 61 1.90 -15.85 9.44
CA ALA A 61 2.16 -16.79 8.36
C ALA A 61 1.10 -16.76 7.23
N ALA A 62 -0.07 -16.16 7.47
CA ALA A 62 -1.08 -15.98 6.44
C ALA A 62 -0.74 -14.86 5.45
N ALA A 63 0.17 -13.94 5.79
CA ALA A 63 0.66 -12.87 4.92
C ALA A 63 1.69 -13.43 3.90
N LYS A 64 1.21 -14.18 2.91
CA LYS A 64 2.07 -14.91 1.95
C LYS A 64 2.91 -14.00 1.05
N ASP A 65 2.48 -12.75 0.85
CA ASP A 65 3.23 -11.75 0.09
C ASP A 65 4.44 -11.22 0.85
N TRP A 66 4.67 -11.67 2.09
CA TRP A 66 5.70 -11.14 2.97
C TRP A 66 6.62 -12.21 3.54
N GLN A 67 7.89 -11.86 3.73
CA GLN A 67 8.91 -12.68 4.35
C GLN A 67 9.47 -11.94 5.57
N ARG A 68 9.51 -12.63 6.72
CA ARG A 68 10.16 -12.10 7.92
C ARG A 68 11.64 -12.44 7.85
N GLN A 69 12.50 -11.45 8.10
CA GLN A 69 13.92 -11.61 7.88
C GLN A 69 14.68 -12.10 9.12
N GLU A 70 15.76 -12.85 8.88
CA GLU A 70 16.70 -13.32 9.90
C GLU A 70 18.14 -13.13 9.43
N PHE A 71 18.81 -12.10 9.97
CA PHE A 71 20.22 -11.82 9.67
C PHE A 71 20.82 -10.87 10.71
N ASN A 72 22.14 -10.71 10.67
CA ASN A 72 22.88 -9.80 11.53
C ASN A 72 23.59 -8.72 10.70
N VAL A 73 23.65 -7.51 11.23
CA VAL A 73 24.49 -6.43 10.70
C VAL A 73 25.46 -6.02 11.80
N SER A 74 26.76 -6.07 11.51
CA SER A 74 27.78 -5.65 12.48
C SER A 74 27.70 -4.15 12.77
N ALA A 75 28.22 -3.71 13.93
CA ALA A 75 28.31 -2.29 14.26
C ALA A 75 29.04 -1.47 13.18
N GLU A 76 30.14 -2.01 12.64
CA GLU A 76 30.92 -1.43 11.53
C GLU A 76 30.05 -1.24 10.27
N ALA A 77 29.43 -2.33 9.78
CA ALA A 77 28.63 -2.29 8.56
C ALA A 77 27.37 -1.42 8.71
N GLY A 78 26.74 -1.47 9.90
CA GLY A 78 25.59 -0.66 10.25
C GLY A 78 25.95 0.80 10.58
N ARG A 79 27.24 1.17 10.60
CA ARG A 79 27.72 2.52 10.92
C ARG A 79 27.17 3.01 12.27
N GLY A 80 27.12 2.12 13.25
CA GLY A 80 26.54 2.34 14.57
C GLY A 80 27.48 1.91 15.69
N LYS A 81 27.07 2.18 16.93
CA LYS A 81 27.81 1.72 18.13
C LYS A 81 27.56 0.24 18.42
N TYR A 82 26.37 -0.26 18.07
CA TYR A 82 25.91 -1.61 18.33
C TYR A 82 25.60 -2.33 17.03
N SER A 83 25.75 -3.64 17.02
CA SER A 83 25.26 -4.49 15.93
C SER A 83 23.74 -4.50 15.91
N LYS A 84 23.13 -4.94 14.81
CA LYS A 84 21.70 -5.20 14.68
C LYS A 84 21.48 -6.71 14.53
N PHE A 85 20.52 -7.26 15.27
CA PHE A 85 20.07 -8.64 15.16
C PHE A 85 18.61 -8.68 14.71
N PHE A 86 18.39 -8.98 13.43
CA PHE A 86 17.06 -9.16 12.86
C PHE A 86 16.60 -10.58 13.12
N THR A 87 15.40 -10.72 13.69
CA THR A 87 14.80 -12.02 13.94
C THR A 87 13.31 -12.01 13.63
N PRO A 88 12.76 -13.10 13.03
CA PRO A 88 11.33 -13.23 12.78
C PRO A 88 10.46 -13.17 14.04
N LYS A 89 11.05 -13.34 15.23
CA LYS A 89 10.36 -13.21 16.52
C LYS A 89 9.95 -11.77 16.84
N ASN A 90 10.66 -10.78 16.29
CA ASN A 90 10.36 -9.36 16.49
C ASN A 90 9.34 -8.83 15.47
N VAL A 91 8.78 -9.71 14.63
CA VAL A 91 7.66 -9.43 13.74
C VAL A 91 6.49 -10.32 14.15
N ALA A 92 5.49 -9.73 14.79
CA ALA A 92 4.36 -10.45 15.37
C ALA A 92 3.04 -9.72 15.09
N LEU A 93 1.90 -10.41 15.15
CA LEU A 93 0.61 -9.72 15.08
C LEU A 93 0.31 -9.02 16.41
N GLY A 94 -0.04 -7.75 16.33
CA GLY A 94 -0.65 -7.00 17.41
C GLY A 94 -2.07 -7.53 17.67
N VAL A 95 -2.32 -7.99 18.89
CA VAL A 95 -3.64 -8.53 19.26
C VAL A 95 -4.52 -7.39 19.76
N ALA A 96 -5.52 -6.98 18.99
CA ALA A 96 -6.57 -6.08 19.47
C ALA A 96 -7.43 -6.79 20.52
N ASN A 97 -7.07 -6.66 21.80
CA ASN A 97 -7.97 -7.06 22.87
C ASN A 97 -9.12 -6.06 22.93
N LYS A 98 -10.35 -6.52 22.65
CA LYS A 98 -11.60 -5.78 22.90
C LYS A 98 -11.72 -5.48 24.41
N GLY A 99 -11.08 -4.42 24.89
CA GLY A 99 -11.18 -3.97 26.27
C GLY A 99 -9.90 -3.47 26.96
N ALA A 100 -8.72 -3.46 26.30
CA ALA A 100 -7.50 -2.91 26.90
C ALA A 100 -6.86 -1.87 25.99
N SER A 101 -6.67 -0.66 26.52
CA SER A 101 -6.18 0.55 25.87
C SER A 101 -4.69 0.52 25.48
N GLY A 102 -4.19 -0.55 24.86
CA GLY A 102 -2.75 -0.68 24.61
C GLY A 102 -2.28 -1.59 23.49
N LYS A 103 -3.11 -2.45 22.89
CA LYS A 103 -2.71 -3.25 21.72
C LYS A 103 -3.65 -3.01 20.56
N GLN A 104 -3.08 -2.64 19.41
CA GLN A 104 -3.79 -2.30 18.19
C GLN A 104 -3.69 -3.45 17.19
N ALA A 105 -4.72 -3.64 16.37
CA ALA A 105 -4.69 -4.66 15.32
C ALA A 105 -3.67 -4.27 14.24
N GLY A 106 -2.92 -5.24 13.73
CA GLY A 106 -1.88 -5.03 12.72
C GLY A 106 -0.68 -5.94 12.96
N VAL A 107 0.41 -5.71 12.22
CA VAL A 107 1.70 -6.35 12.48
C VAL A 107 2.60 -5.38 13.25
N GLU A 108 3.13 -5.84 14.38
CA GLU A 108 4.11 -5.16 15.23
C GLU A 108 5.53 -5.51 14.77
N LEU A 109 6.36 -4.48 14.57
CA LEU A 109 7.80 -4.61 14.36
C LEU A 109 8.52 -4.01 15.58
N SER A 110 9.24 -4.85 16.32
CA SER A 110 9.78 -4.50 17.65
C SER A 110 11.30 -4.31 17.66
N VAL A 111 11.74 -3.35 18.47
CA VAL A 111 13.13 -3.11 18.86
C VAL A 111 13.26 -3.36 20.36
N GLY A 112 14.20 -4.22 20.75
CA GLY A 112 14.47 -4.54 22.15
C GLY A 112 15.34 -3.47 22.83
N ALA A 113 15.04 -3.15 24.08
CA ALA A 113 15.87 -2.27 24.90
C ALA A 113 17.15 -2.94 25.42
N THR A 114 17.13 -4.28 25.52
CA THR A 114 18.27 -5.04 26.03
C THR A 114 19.17 -5.48 24.88
N ILE A 115 20.44 -5.06 24.94
CA ILE A 115 21.49 -5.53 24.03
C ILE A 115 21.81 -6.99 24.33
N VAL A 116 21.81 -7.83 23.30
CA VAL A 116 22.15 -9.26 23.37
C VAL A 116 23.39 -9.48 22.54
N ASP A 117 24.48 -9.96 23.16
CA ASP A 117 25.75 -10.25 22.49
C ASP A 117 26.30 -9.08 21.64
N GLY A 118 26.14 -7.85 22.15
CA GLY A 118 26.58 -6.63 21.45
C GLY A 118 25.65 -6.17 20.31
N ALA A 119 24.54 -6.86 20.09
CA ALA A 119 23.53 -6.53 19.09
C ALA A 119 22.21 -6.05 19.72
N VAL A 120 21.57 -5.08 19.07
CA VAL A 120 20.21 -4.66 19.36
C VAL A 120 19.25 -5.61 18.63
N PRO A 121 18.29 -6.24 19.33
CA PRO A 121 17.22 -6.99 18.67
C PRO A 121 16.33 -6.01 17.89
N VAL A 122 16.13 -6.27 16.60
CA VAL A 122 15.40 -5.40 15.67
C VAL A 122 14.48 -6.24 14.76
N ALA A 123 13.68 -5.59 13.92
CA ALA A 123 12.66 -6.24 13.11
C ALA A 123 12.71 -5.79 11.65
N GLU A 124 12.48 -6.74 10.75
CA GLU A 124 12.35 -6.50 9.31
C GLU A 124 11.41 -7.52 8.68
N MET A 125 10.58 -7.05 7.75
CA MET A 125 9.84 -7.90 6.83
C MET A 125 9.76 -7.27 5.44
N ASP A 126 9.83 -8.13 4.44
CA ASP A 126 10.00 -7.73 3.04
C ASP A 126 8.87 -8.31 2.20
N THR A 127 8.54 -7.68 1.09
CA THR A 127 7.72 -8.36 0.09
C THR A 127 8.46 -9.57 -0.48
N ALA A 128 7.77 -10.71 -0.60
CA ALA A 128 8.33 -11.92 -1.21
C ALA A 128 8.67 -11.75 -2.70
N ARG A 129 8.09 -10.73 -3.35
CA ARG A 129 8.36 -10.34 -4.72
C ARG A 129 9.43 -9.26 -4.78
N HIS A 130 10.32 -9.39 -5.76
CA HIS A 130 11.45 -8.48 -6.03
C HIS A 130 11.36 -7.82 -7.42
N ASP A 131 10.21 -7.98 -8.09
CA ASP A 131 9.95 -7.47 -9.42
C ASP A 131 9.07 -6.21 -9.38
N LEU A 132 9.01 -5.51 -8.25
CA LEU A 132 8.23 -4.27 -8.09
C LEU A 132 9.00 -3.13 -8.77
N GLN A 133 8.56 -2.73 -9.96
CA GLN A 133 9.18 -1.65 -10.74
C GLN A 133 8.13 -0.63 -11.15
N TRP A 134 8.37 0.64 -10.83
CA TRP A 134 7.37 1.71 -10.97
C TRP A 134 6.09 1.41 -10.18
N GLY A 135 5.78 2.22 -9.19
CA GLY A 135 4.64 1.91 -8.35
C GLY A 135 4.23 3.04 -7.43
N SER A 136 3.03 2.89 -6.90
CA SER A 136 2.54 3.63 -5.75
C SER A 136 2.51 2.68 -4.56
N PHE A 137 3.36 2.95 -3.58
CA PHE A 137 3.57 2.11 -2.42
C PHE A 137 3.12 2.86 -1.18
N ARG A 138 2.22 2.27 -0.40
CA ARG A 138 1.62 2.92 0.76
C ARG A 138 1.44 1.97 1.92
N ALA A 139 1.59 2.50 3.12
CA ALA A 139 1.43 1.77 4.37
C ALA A 139 0.70 2.62 5.40
N GLY A 140 -0.25 2.01 6.10
CA GLY A 140 -0.83 2.59 7.31
C GLY A 140 0.05 2.21 8.49
N ILE A 141 0.72 3.18 9.11
CA ILE A 141 1.68 2.92 10.19
C ILE A 141 1.42 3.85 11.36
N LYS A 142 1.42 3.29 12.57
CA LYS A 142 1.57 4.04 13.81
C LYS A 142 3.00 3.88 14.32
N MET A 143 3.70 5.01 14.45
CA MET A 143 5.08 5.03 14.91
C MET A 143 5.18 4.84 16.43
N THR A 144 6.38 4.48 16.90
CA THR A 144 6.61 4.35 18.34
C THR A 144 6.77 5.73 18.99
N PRO A 145 6.22 5.95 20.20
CA PRO A 145 6.52 7.14 20.98
C PRO A 145 7.87 7.03 21.71
N ILE A 146 8.51 5.86 21.69
CA ILE A 146 9.72 5.55 22.44
C ILE A 146 10.96 6.04 21.69
N SER A 147 11.66 6.98 22.30
CA SER A 147 12.89 7.56 21.75
C SER A 147 14.01 6.54 21.65
N GLY A 148 14.81 6.63 20.58
CA GLY A 148 16.00 5.81 20.36
C GLY A 148 15.86 4.75 19.27
N THR A 149 14.95 4.93 18.31
CA THR A 149 14.78 4.02 17.17
C THR A 149 14.60 4.77 15.85
N CYS A 150 14.77 4.02 14.76
CA CYS A 150 14.40 4.40 13.40
C CYS A 150 13.37 3.41 12.87
N ALA A 151 12.19 3.89 12.51
CA ALA A 151 11.23 3.14 11.71
C ALA A 151 11.39 3.50 10.24
N ALA A 152 11.34 2.52 9.35
CA ALA A 152 11.54 2.72 7.92
C ALA A 152 10.46 2.00 7.12
N PHE A 153 9.90 2.70 6.13
CA PHE A 153 9.12 2.13 5.05
C PHE A 153 9.80 2.52 3.75
N PHE A 154 10.31 1.53 3.02
CA PHE A 154 11.20 1.81 1.90
C PHE A 154 11.10 0.78 0.78
N TRP A 155 11.59 1.16 -0.39
CA TRP A 155 11.80 0.28 -1.54
C TRP A 155 13.29 0.08 -1.74
N TYR A 156 13.71 -1.16 -2.06
CA TYR A 156 15.12 -1.52 -2.15
C TYR A 156 15.42 -2.44 -3.33
N PHE A 157 16.49 -2.13 -4.06
CA PHE A 157 17.19 -3.05 -4.96
C PHE A 157 18.63 -3.31 -4.47
N ASN A 158 19.36 -2.25 -4.16
CA ASN A 158 20.70 -2.28 -3.57
C ASN A 158 21.05 -0.93 -2.89
N ASP A 159 22.22 -0.83 -2.24
CA ASP A 159 22.67 0.37 -1.52
C ASP A 159 22.84 1.66 -2.36
N THR A 160 22.59 1.62 -3.68
CA THR A 160 22.62 2.77 -4.59
C THR A 160 21.31 2.98 -5.34
N GLN A 161 20.30 2.18 -5.01
CA GLN A 161 18.95 2.22 -5.57
C GLN A 161 17.97 1.85 -4.46
N GLU A 162 17.61 2.85 -3.67
CA GLU A 162 16.77 2.74 -2.48
C GLU A 162 15.91 4.00 -2.33
N ILE A 163 14.67 3.85 -1.88
CA ILE A 163 13.73 4.94 -1.63
C ILE A 163 13.21 4.84 -0.22
N ASP A 164 13.54 5.80 0.63
CA ASP A 164 13.32 5.73 2.07
C ASP A 164 12.34 6.79 2.59
N MET A 165 11.44 6.33 3.45
CA MET A 165 10.81 7.17 4.47
C MET A 165 11.24 6.68 5.84
N GLU A 166 12.10 7.45 6.52
CA GLU A 166 12.70 7.10 7.80
C GLU A 166 12.29 8.07 8.93
N PHE A 167 11.79 7.49 10.01
CA PHE A 167 11.20 8.18 11.15
C PHE A 167 12.05 7.96 12.38
N LEU A 168 12.75 9.01 12.80
CA LEU A 168 13.65 8.97 13.95
C LEU A 168 12.89 9.37 15.21
N SER A 169 12.59 8.42 16.09
CA SER A 169 11.79 8.69 17.28
C SER A 169 12.48 9.65 18.27
N MET A 170 13.78 9.84 18.15
CA MET A 170 14.53 10.86 18.89
C MET A 170 14.28 12.30 18.40
N GLY A 171 13.79 12.47 17.17
CA GLY A 171 13.48 13.78 16.59
C GLY A 171 12.08 14.31 16.92
N TYR A 172 11.27 13.54 17.67
CA TYR A 172 9.93 13.96 18.07
C TYR A 172 9.99 14.91 19.27
N HIS A 173 9.65 16.17 19.02
CA HIS A 173 9.58 17.23 20.01
C HIS A 173 8.12 17.62 20.24
N ARG A 174 7.47 17.02 21.24
CA ARG A 174 6.04 17.23 21.51
C ARG A 174 5.75 18.64 22.04
N GLU A 175 6.71 19.23 22.74
CA GLU A 175 6.64 20.57 23.33
C GLU A 175 6.43 21.68 22.30
N ASN A 176 6.87 21.49 21.05
CA ASN A 176 6.72 22.44 19.96
C ASN A 176 6.09 21.80 18.71
N SER A 177 5.48 20.62 18.86
CA SER A 177 4.81 19.87 17.79
C SER A 177 5.67 19.61 16.56
N THR A 178 6.97 19.33 16.74
CA THR A 178 7.89 18.99 15.64
C THR A 178 8.06 17.46 15.56
N TYR A 179 7.78 16.91 14.38
CA TYR A 179 7.78 15.48 14.06
C TYR A 179 8.37 15.28 12.65
N PRO A 180 9.70 15.26 12.51
CA PRO A 180 10.35 15.17 11.23
C PRO A 180 10.29 13.75 10.65
N VAL A 181 10.07 13.66 9.34
CA VAL A 181 10.35 12.48 8.51
C VAL A 181 11.56 12.78 7.61
N ASN A 182 12.44 11.80 7.47
CA ASN A 182 13.57 11.85 6.55
C ASN A 182 13.21 11.10 5.28
N LEU A 183 13.29 11.80 4.16
CA LEU A 183 13.03 11.29 2.82
C LEU A 183 14.38 11.16 2.14
N VAL A 184 14.75 9.94 1.74
CA VAL A 184 16.09 9.65 1.24
C VAL A 184 16.00 8.84 -0.04
N ILE A 185 16.87 9.15 -1.01
CA ILE A 185 17.19 8.23 -2.10
C ILE A 185 18.67 7.91 -1.98
N GLN A 186 18.99 6.67 -1.60
CA GLN A 186 20.37 6.20 -1.65
C GLN A 186 20.76 6.00 -3.10
N SER A 187 21.87 6.63 -3.48
CA SER A 187 22.36 6.68 -4.86
C SER A 187 23.87 6.52 -4.88
N SER A 188 24.47 6.49 -6.07
CA SER A 188 25.92 6.54 -6.20
C SER A 188 26.53 7.79 -5.52
N ASP A 189 25.78 8.90 -5.47
CA ASP A 189 26.22 10.14 -4.81
C ASP A 189 26.32 9.96 -3.29
N SER A 190 25.33 9.32 -2.64
CA SER A 190 25.40 9.04 -1.21
C SER A 190 26.44 7.97 -0.89
N ALA A 191 26.57 6.93 -1.72
CA ALA A 191 27.59 5.90 -1.56
C ALA A 191 29.01 6.49 -1.62
N ALA A 192 29.28 7.42 -2.56
CA ALA A 192 30.56 8.14 -2.64
C ALA A 192 30.86 8.99 -1.38
N ARG A 193 29.84 9.28 -0.56
CA ARG A 193 29.93 10.01 0.71
C ARG A 193 29.79 9.09 1.92
N GLY A 194 30.03 7.79 1.77
CA GLY A 194 29.92 6.82 2.87
C GLY A 194 28.49 6.50 3.25
N TYR A 195 27.58 6.49 2.27
CA TYR A 195 26.13 6.28 2.41
C TYR A 195 25.42 7.38 3.22
N ASP A 196 25.96 8.60 3.17
CA ASP A 196 25.35 9.79 3.76
C ASP A 196 24.76 10.68 2.66
N ALA A 197 23.43 10.69 2.56
CA ALA A 197 22.69 11.50 1.61
C ALA A 197 22.44 12.95 2.08
N SER A 198 22.70 13.32 3.34
CA SER A 198 22.29 14.61 3.94
C SER A 198 22.82 15.88 3.24
N GLY A 199 23.80 15.74 2.34
CA GLY A 199 24.37 16.82 1.54
C GLY A 199 24.19 16.64 0.04
N THR A 200 23.32 15.73 -0.40
CA THR A 200 22.95 15.51 -1.80
C THR A 200 21.56 16.10 -2.07
N PRO A 201 21.16 16.31 -3.34
CA PRO A 201 19.78 16.68 -3.68
C PRO A 201 18.76 15.56 -3.38
N THR A 202 19.23 14.37 -3.01
CA THR A 202 18.42 13.18 -2.73
C THR A 202 18.09 12.98 -1.25
N TYR A 203 18.18 14.04 -0.45
CA TYR A 203 17.80 14.01 0.96
C TYR A 203 16.95 15.23 1.32
N LYS A 204 15.82 14.99 1.98
CA LYS A 204 14.94 16.05 2.50
C LYS A 204 14.41 15.64 3.87
N THR A 205 14.40 16.58 4.81
CA THR A 205 13.67 16.43 6.08
C THR A 205 12.43 17.30 6.03
N VAL A 206 11.27 16.72 6.33
CA VAL A 206 9.98 17.42 6.32
C VAL A 206 9.29 17.21 7.67
N ASP A 207 8.74 18.28 8.24
CA ASP A 207 7.91 18.17 9.44
C ASP A 207 6.48 17.71 9.06
N LEU A 208 5.98 16.66 9.71
CA LEU A 208 4.68 16.06 9.38
C LEU A 208 3.49 16.94 9.75
N GLY A 209 3.65 17.80 10.77
CA GLY A 209 2.56 18.62 11.31
C GLY A 209 1.52 17.84 12.12
N PHE A 210 1.79 16.56 12.42
CA PHE A 210 1.02 15.69 13.31
C PHE A 210 1.99 14.78 14.08
N ASP A 211 1.55 14.25 15.24
CA ASP A 211 2.34 13.29 16.00
C ASP A 211 2.18 11.88 15.40
N PRO A 212 3.19 11.32 14.71
CA PRO A 212 3.08 10.03 14.04
C PRO A 212 2.98 8.86 15.02
N SER A 213 3.19 9.10 16.32
CA SER A 213 3.03 8.11 17.39
C SER A 213 1.67 8.17 18.09
N ALA A 214 0.85 9.19 17.81
CA ALA A 214 -0.47 9.33 18.43
C ALA A 214 -1.51 8.41 17.76
N ASP A 215 -1.50 8.33 16.42
CA ASP A 215 -2.46 7.53 15.65
C ASP A 215 -1.81 6.90 14.40
N PHE A 216 -2.57 6.08 13.69
CA PHE A 216 -2.17 5.61 12.35
C PHE A 216 -2.25 6.75 11.35
N HIS A 217 -1.23 6.83 10.49
CA HIS A 217 -1.19 7.72 9.34
C HIS A 217 -0.80 6.93 8.09
N GLU A 218 -1.27 7.37 6.92
CA GLU A 218 -0.80 6.81 5.65
C GLU A 218 0.53 7.46 5.30
N TYR A 219 1.53 6.63 4.98
CA TYR A 219 2.75 7.05 4.32
C TYR A 219 2.82 6.42 2.94
N ARG A 220 3.14 7.22 1.93
CA ARG A 220 3.16 6.79 0.54
C ARG A 220 4.36 7.37 -0.19
N PHE A 221 4.95 6.57 -1.06
CA PHE A 221 5.82 7.08 -2.11
C PHE A 221 5.43 6.51 -3.48
N ASP A 222 5.50 7.37 -4.49
CA ASP A 222 5.31 6.98 -5.88
C ASP A 222 6.66 6.94 -6.57
N TYR A 223 7.10 5.74 -6.91
CA TYR A 223 8.30 5.46 -7.68
C TYR A 223 7.96 5.45 -9.17
N LEU A 224 8.49 6.42 -9.92
CA LEU A 224 8.20 6.59 -11.34
C LEU A 224 9.50 6.82 -12.12
N PRO A 225 9.49 6.69 -13.46
CA PRO A 225 10.68 6.98 -14.26
C PRO A 225 11.24 8.38 -14.00
N GLY A 226 12.44 8.43 -13.41
CA GLY A 226 13.19 9.66 -13.15
C GLY A 226 12.64 10.57 -12.03
N LYS A 227 11.60 10.13 -11.30
CA LYS A 227 11.01 10.93 -10.20
C LYS A 227 10.41 10.06 -9.10
N VAL A 228 10.52 10.57 -7.87
CA VAL A 228 9.87 10.02 -6.69
C VAL A 228 9.06 11.11 -5.99
N TYR A 229 7.82 10.81 -5.69
CA TYR A 229 6.96 11.67 -4.87
C TYR A 229 6.73 11.02 -3.51
N PHE A 230 6.77 11.80 -2.45
CA PHE A 230 6.54 11.34 -1.07
C PHE A 230 5.31 12.04 -0.48
N TYR A 231 4.50 11.30 0.24
CA TYR A 231 3.25 11.77 0.83
C TYR A 231 3.08 11.26 2.26
N ALA A 232 2.35 12.04 3.05
CA ALA A 232 1.69 11.54 4.25
C ALA A 232 0.23 12.02 4.24
N ASP A 233 -0.70 11.12 4.52
CA ASP A 233 -2.16 11.37 4.48
C ASP A 233 -2.59 12.12 3.20
N SER A 234 -2.21 11.59 2.04
CA SER A 234 -2.44 12.20 0.72
C SER A 234 -1.77 13.56 0.45
N LYS A 235 -1.13 14.18 1.44
CA LYS A 235 -0.44 15.47 1.28
C LYS A 235 0.97 15.23 0.74
N LEU A 236 1.30 15.88 -0.39
CA LEU A 236 2.66 15.86 -0.93
C LEU A 236 3.63 16.51 0.07
N LEU A 237 4.63 15.74 0.49
CA LEU A 237 5.72 16.19 1.35
C LEU A 237 6.91 16.69 0.53
N ALA A 238 7.29 15.92 -0.48
CA ALA A 238 8.40 16.26 -1.35
C ALA A 238 8.31 15.55 -2.71
N GLN A 239 8.97 16.16 -3.69
CA GLN A 239 9.36 15.54 -4.95
C GLN A 239 10.88 15.54 -5.03
N MET A 240 11.44 14.44 -5.52
CA MET A 240 12.83 14.31 -5.95
C MET A 240 12.85 13.80 -7.39
N GLU A 241 13.75 14.33 -8.19
CA GLU A 241 13.84 14.01 -9.62
C GLU A 241 15.29 14.11 -10.09
N GLY A 242 15.61 13.39 -11.16
CA GLY A 242 16.93 13.39 -11.76
C GLY A 242 17.51 11.99 -11.98
N ALA A 243 18.74 11.95 -12.46
CA ALA A 243 19.44 10.70 -12.81
C ALA A 243 19.80 9.83 -11.59
N GLN A 244 19.69 10.37 -10.38
CA GLN A 244 19.92 9.64 -9.13
C GLN A 244 18.72 8.80 -8.69
N MET A 245 17.54 8.99 -9.29
CA MET A 245 16.38 8.17 -8.94
C MET A 245 16.64 6.73 -9.37
N PRO A 246 16.15 5.73 -8.60
CA PRO A 246 16.26 4.34 -9.03
C PRO A 246 15.63 4.12 -10.41
N ASP A 247 16.09 3.09 -11.11
CA ASP A 247 15.51 2.66 -12.39
C ASP A 247 15.26 1.14 -12.47
N SER A 248 15.62 0.43 -11.41
CA SER A 248 15.57 -1.02 -11.32
C SER A 248 14.26 -1.52 -10.69
N ALA A 249 14.06 -2.84 -10.77
CA ALA A 249 13.03 -3.54 -10.02
C ALA A 249 13.57 -3.96 -8.64
N GLY A 250 12.69 -4.03 -7.65
CA GLY A 250 13.06 -4.29 -6.26
C GLY A 250 11.89 -4.76 -5.43
N HIS A 251 11.96 -4.53 -4.13
CA HIS A 251 10.98 -5.00 -3.15
C HIS A 251 10.70 -3.92 -2.11
N LEU A 252 9.58 -4.05 -1.41
CA LEU A 252 9.28 -3.21 -0.26
C LEU A 252 9.83 -3.84 1.01
N ILE A 253 10.29 -2.98 1.92
CA ILE A 253 10.77 -3.35 3.24
C ILE A 253 10.06 -2.50 4.30
N LEU A 254 9.58 -3.18 5.34
CA LEU A 254 9.15 -2.59 6.60
C LEU A 254 10.21 -2.94 7.64
N GLN A 255 10.81 -1.94 8.26
CA GLN A 255 11.90 -2.14 9.22
C GLN A 255 11.72 -1.26 10.45
N HIS A 256 12.07 -1.79 11.62
CA HIS A 256 12.18 -1.00 12.85
C HIS A 256 13.46 -1.40 13.56
N TRP A 257 14.36 -0.43 13.75
CA TRP A 257 15.73 -0.72 14.16
C TRP A 257 16.35 0.34 15.06
N SER A 258 17.42 -0.06 15.74
CA SER A 258 18.32 0.86 16.42
C SER A 258 19.73 0.29 16.45
N ASN A 259 20.73 1.16 16.41
CA ASN A 259 22.14 0.76 16.47
C ASN A 259 23.02 1.78 17.24
N GLY A 260 22.39 2.80 17.83
CA GLY A 260 23.06 3.86 18.58
C GLY A 260 23.92 4.81 17.75
N ASN A 261 23.68 4.91 16.44
CA ASN A 261 24.18 6.05 15.67
C ASN A 261 23.53 7.34 16.19
N ALA A 262 24.33 8.24 16.77
CA ALA A 262 23.86 9.46 17.42
C ALA A 262 23.21 10.49 16.47
N LYS A 263 23.43 10.36 15.15
CA LYS A 263 22.83 11.21 14.12
C LYS A 263 21.61 10.57 13.46
N TRP A 264 21.29 9.32 13.81
CA TRP A 264 20.20 8.56 13.19
C TRP A 264 19.29 7.93 14.26
N SER A 265 19.42 6.63 14.51
CA SER A 265 18.55 5.94 15.46
C SER A 265 18.65 6.42 16.91
N GLY A 266 19.81 6.97 17.33
CA GLY A 266 20.00 7.58 18.65
C GLY A 266 19.92 6.66 19.88
N GLY A 267 19.59 5.38 19.69
CA GLY A 267 19.34 4.44 20.79
C GLY A 267 20.54 3.62 21.26
N PRO A 268 20.33 2.39 21.76
CA PRO A 268 19.05 1.65 21.84
C PRO A 268 18.00 2.36 22.70
N PRO A 269 16.70 2.05 22.51
CA PRO A 269 15.66 2.63 23.36
C PRO A 269 15.79 2.14 24.80
N LYS A 270 15.28 2.92 25.76
CA LYS A 270 15.35 2.57 27.20
C LYS A 270 14.32 1.52 27.62
N GLU A 271 13.28 1.33 26.82
CA GLU A 271 12.23 0.34 26.95
C GLU A 271 11.90 -0.21 25.57
N ASP A 272 11.30 -1.41 25.52
CA ASP A 272 10.99 -2.05 24.24
C ASP A 272 10.05 -1.15 23.43
N ALA A 273 10.37 -0.98 22.15
CA ALA A 273 9.67 -0.08 21.25
C ALA A 273 9.10 -0.87 20.08
N ALA A 274 7.85 -0.60 19.70
CA ALA A 274 7.24 -1.19 18.52
C ALA A 274 6.56 -0.13 17.66
N ILE A 275 6.62 -0.33 16.34
CA ILE A 275 5.68 0.28 15.40
C ILE A 275 4.58 -0.72 15.05
N VAL A 276 3.42 -0.23 14.65
CA VAL A 276 2.31 -1.07 14.19
C VAL A 276 1.97 -0.72 12.76
N VAL A 277 1.91 -1.71 11.88
CA VAL A 277 1.48 -1.56 10.48
C VAL A 277 0.10 -2.19 10.35
N SER A 278 -0.90 -1.39 9.99
CA SER A 278 -2.29 -1.84 9.80
C SER A 278 -2.48 -2.49 8.43
N TYR A 279 -1.91 -1.89 7.38
CA TYR A 279 -1.98 -2.41 6.02
C TYR A 279 -0.78 -1.98 5.18
N VAL A 280 -0.56 -2.69 4.08
CA VAL A 280 0.25 -2.22 2.94
C VAL A 280 -0.54 -2.41 1.66
N LYS A 281 -0.46 -1.41 0.77
CA LYS A 281 -0.93 -1.50 -0.61
C LYS A 281 0.19 -1.07 -1.53
N ALA A 282 0.53 -1.92 -2.49
CA ALA A 282 1.52 -1.69 -3.52
C ALA A 282 0.82 -1.89 -4.86
N TYR A 283 0.70 -0.83 -5.65
CA TYR A 283 0.24 -0.91 -7.04
C TYR A 283 1.44 -0.63 -7.92
N PHE A 284 1.84 -1.57 -8.77
CA PHE A 284 3.11 -1.49 -9.47
C PHE A 284 3.09 -2.17 -10.85
N ASN A 285 4.14 -1.95 -11.63
CA ASN A 285 4.42 -2.74 -12.81
C ASN A 285 5.45 -3.82 -12.48
N SER A 286 5.20 -5.02 -12.98
CA SER A 286 6.15 -6.13 -12.80
C SER A 286 7.26 -6.04 -13.84
N SER A 287 8.51 -6.26 -13.43
CA SER A 287 9.63 -6.49 -14.36
C SER A 287 9.68 -7.93 -14.92
N ASP A 288 8.77 -8.81 -14.50
CA ASP A 288 8.65 -10.18 -15.02
C ASP A 288 7.97 -10.15 -16.40
N ALA A 289 8.71 -10.55 -17.43
CA ALA A 289 8.25 -10.55 -18.81
C ALA A 289 7.01 -11.42 -19.06
N MET A 290 6.81 -12.50 -18.29
CA MET A 290 5.61 -13.34 -18.41
C MET A 290 4.39 -12.61 -17.87
N ARG A 291 4.52 -11.91 -16.73
CA ARG A 291 3.43 -11.11 -16.15
C ARG A 291 3.08 -9.94 -17.06
N GLU A 292 4.08 -9.24 -17.56
CA GLU A 292 3.89 -8.14 -18.49
C GLU A 292 3.19 -8.63 -19.79
N SER A 293 3.64 -9.76 -20.35
CA SER A 293 3.04 -10.37 -21.54
C SER A 293 1.61 -10.85 -21.30
N ALA A 294 1.33 -11.44 -20.13
CA ALA A 294 0.00 -11.89 -19.74
C ALA A 294 -0.98 -10.71 -19.64
N TRP A 295 -0.58 -9.62 -18.98
CA TRP A 295 -1.37 -8.39 -18.92
C TRP A 295 -1.59 -7.79 -20.30
N LYS A 296 -0.52 -7.64 -21.10
CA LYS A 296 -0.61 -7.13 -22.49
C LYS A 296 -1.58 -7.94 -23.33
N THR A 297 -1.59 -9.27 -23.19
CA THR A 297 -2.48 -10.16 -23.93
C THR A 297 -3.93 -10.05 -23.45
N GLY A 298 -4.15 -10.03 -22.12
CA GLY A 298 -5.48 -9.99 -21.52
C GLY A 298 -6.19 -8.65 -21.64
N CYS A 299 -5.43 -7.54 -21.66
CA CYS A 299 -5.94 -6.17 -21.61
C CYS A 299 -5.70 -5.36 -22.89
N ASN A 300 -5.31 -6.02 -24.00
CA ASN A 300 -5.02 -5.39 -25.29
C ASN A 300 -6.25 -4.79 -26.01
N SER A 301 -7.46 -5.22 -25.64
CA SER A 301 -8.70 -4.73 -26.25
C SER A 301 -9.23 -3.54 -25.44
N SER A 302 -10.01 -2.64 -26.05
CA SER A 302 -10.52 -1.36 -25.51
C SER A 302 -11.41 -1.42 -24.24
N ARG A 303 -11.25 -2.47 -23.42
CA ARG A 303 -11.84 -2.67 -22.10
C ARG A 303 -10.87 -2.11 -21.04
N VAL A 304 -11.18 -0.94 -20.51
CA VAL A 304 -10.51 -0.39 -19.33
C VAL A 304 -11.23 -0.93 -18.10
N ASP A 305 -11.00 -2.20 -17.76
CA ASP A 305 -11.44 -2.78 -16.48
C ASP A 305 -10.38 -2.51 -15.41
N ALA A 306 -10.08 -1.22 -15.24
CA ALA A 306 -9.13 -0.72 -14.26
C ALA A 306 -9.90 -0.03 -13.12
N CYS A 307 -9.43 -0.24 -11.90
CA CYS A 307 -10.03 0.36 -10.72
C CYS A 307 -9.33 1.66 -10.35
N LEU A 308 -10.12 2.66 -9.94
CA LEU A 308 -9.57 3.85 -9.32
C LEU A 308 -9.07 3.53 -7.91
N VAL A 309 -7.80 3.81 -7.66
CA VAL A 309 -7.21 3.75 -6.32
C VAL A 309 -7.46 5.09 -5.65
N LEU A 310 -8.24 5.06 -4.56
CA LEU A 310 -8.47 6.24 -3.74
C LEU A 310 -7.20 6.61 -2.96
N ASN A 311 -6.98 7.90 -2.73
CA ASN A 311 -5.90 8.34 -1.86
C ASN A 311 -6.24 7.99 -0.40
N GLY A 312 -5.28 7.49 0.36
CA GLY A 312 -5.46 7.21 1.78
C GLY A 312 -5.20 8.44 2.63
N THR A 313 -5.96 8.58 3.70
CA THR A 313 -5.84 9.66 4.67
C THR A 313 -5.73 9.06 6.07
N SER A 314 -5.52 9.91 7.08
CA SER A 314 -5.56 9.49 8.48
C SER A 314 -6.86 8.77 8.85
N GLU A 315 -7.98 9.06 8.18
CA GLU A 315 -9.28 8.43 8.45
C GLU A 315 -9.30 6.93 8.09
N ASN A 316 -8.54 6.54 7.07
CA ASN A 316 -8.46 5.17 6.60
C ASN A 316 -7.12 4.51 6.95
N ALA A 317 -6.21 5.22 7.61
CA ALA A 317 -4.89 4.68 7.96
C ALA A 317 -4.98 3.48 8.92
N THR A 318 -6.05 3.38 9.71
CA THR A 318 -6.24 2.30 10.69
C THR A 318 -6.69 0.98 10.04
N ASP A 319 -7.44 1.01 8.93
CA ASP A 319 -8.03 -0.18 8.31
C ASP A 319 -7.72 -0.33 6.81
N GLY A 320 -7.09 0.66 6.20
CA GLY A 320 -6.78 0.73 4.78
C GLY A 320 -7.94 1.15 3.88
N GLY A 321 -9.17 1.29 4.37
CA GLY A 321 -10.33 1.53 3.52
C GLY A 321 -10.56 0.42 2.48
N GLN A 322 -10.86 0.78 1.24
CA GLN A 322 -11.21 -0.20 0.19
C GLN A 322 -9.98 -0.98 -0.33
N PHE A 323 -10.06 -2.31 -0.27
CA PHE A 323 -9.13 -3.24 -0.94
C PHE A 323 -9.72 -3.64 -2.30
N LEU A 324 -8.88 -3.60 -3.34
CA LEU A 324 -9.25 -3.75 -4.74
C LEU A 324 -8.81 -5.10 -5.33
N ASN A 325 -7.76 -5.70 -4.78
CA ASN A 325 -7.24 -6.98 -5.26
C ASN A 325 -8.10 -8.12 -4.70
N PRO A 326 -8.79 -8.94 -5.52
CA PRO A 326 -9.60 -10.06 -5.03
C PRO A 326 -8.76 -11.16 -4.35
N ASN A 327 -7.45 -11.20 -4.60
CA ASN A 327 -6.50 -12.09 -3.94
C ASN A 327 -5.79 -11.43 -2.75
N HIS A 328 -6.23 -10.25 -2.29
CA HIS A 328 -5.79 -9.72 -0.98
C HIS A 328 -6.07 -10.77 0.10
N THR A 329 -5.45 -10.64 1.27
CA THR A 329 -5.65 -11.61 2.35
C THR A 329 -7.10 -11.56 2.88
N GLN A 330 -8.02 -12.22 2.19
CA GLN A 330 -9.43 -12.37 2.53
C GLN A 330 -9.63 -13.65 3.35
N GLU A 331 -10.47 -13.59 4.39
CA GLU A 331 -11.42 -14.69 4.64
C GLU A 331 -12.74 -14.20 5.29
N ASN A 332 -13.84 -14.74 4.74
CA ASN A 332 -15.26 -14.75 5.17
C ASN A 332 -15.85 -13.44 5.73
N GLY A 333 -16.27 -12.55 4.85
CA GLY A 333 -17.12 -11.41 5.22
C GLY A 333 -17.32 -10.34 4.14
N ASP A 334 -16.62 -10.42 3.01
CA ASP A 334 -16.67 -9.40 1.96
C ASP A 334 -17.96 -9.52 1.12
N GLU A 335 -19.11 -9.17 1.71
CA GLU A 335 -20.29 -8.81 0.93
C GLU A 335 -20.06 -7.44 0.29
N GLY A 336 -19.55 -7.48 -0.95
CA GLY A 336 -19.83 -6.57 -2.05
C GLY A 336 -19.94 -5.08 -1.75
N LEU A 337 -18.81 -4.36 -1.80
CA LEU A 337 -18.82 -2.93 -2.10
C LEU A 337 -18.31 -2.71 -3.53
N THR A 338 -19.25 -2.34 -4.38
CA THR A 338 -19.09 -2.10 -5.82
C THR A 338 -18.07 -0.99 -6.10
N ALA A 339 -17.16 -1.24 -7.06
CA ALA A 339 -16.30 -0.20 -7.61
C ALA A 339 -17.15 0.94 -8.22
N ALA A 340 -16.86 2.19 -7.85
CA ALA A 340 -17.51 3.35 -8.44
C ALA A 340 -17.14 3.47 -9.94
N ARG A 341 -18.16 3.65 -10.78
CA ARG A 341 -18.03 3.69 -12.25
C ARG A 341 -18.12 5.14 -12.73
N MET A 342 -17.22 5.59 -13.61
CA MET A 342 -17.48 6.80 -14.40
C MET A 342 -18.54 6.50 -15.47
N PRO A 343 -19.61 7.31 -15.60
CA PRO A 343 -20.56 7.15 -16.68
C PRO A 343 -19.91 7.51 -18.03
N LYS A 344 -20.11 6.64 -19.04
CA LYS A 344 -19.76 6.95 -20.42
C LYS A 344 -20.63 8.11 -20.91
N LEU A 345 -20.03 9.17 -21.46
CA LEU A 345 -20.77 10.03 -22.39
C LEU A 345 -21.12 9.18 -23.62
N PRO A 346 -22.40 9.09 -24.03
CA PRO A 346 -22.76 8.39 -25.25
C PRO A 346 -22.17 9.12 -26.46
N SER A 347 -21.56 8.37 -27.38
CA SER A 347 -21.16 8.89 -28.68
C SER A 347 -22.36 9.46 -29.42
N LEU A 348 -22.21 10.61 -30.11
CA LEU A 348 -23.26 11.30 -30.86
C LEU A 348 -24.06 10.40 -31.83
N GLY A 349 -23.51 9.25 -32.26
CA GLY A 349 -24.19 8.29 -33.12
C GLY A 349 -25.38 7.56 -32.47
N SER A 350 -25.43 7.42 -31.14
CA SER A 350 -26.48 6.66 -30.45
C SER A 350 -27.76 7.46 -30.20
N VAL A 351 -27.69 8.80 -30.25
CA VAL A 351 -28.86 9.68 -30.04
C VAL A 351 -29.70 9.79 -31.32
N LEU A 352 -29.08 9.69 -32.50
CA LEU A 352 -29.83 9.75 -33.77
C LEU A 352 -30.69 8.51 -34.04
N VAL A 353 -30.28 7.33 -33.57
CA VAL A 353 -31.05 6.09 -33.79
C VAL A 353 -32.33 6.05 -32.93
N LEU A 354 -32.30 6.68 -31.75
CA LEU A 354 -33.49 6.74 -30.88
C LEU A 354 -34.57 7.70 -31.40
N LEU A 355 -34.18 8.78 -32.09
CA LEU A 355 -35.14 9.74 -32.65
C LEU A 355 -35.85 9.18 -33.90
N MET A 356 -35.19 8.35 -34.71
CA MET A 356 -35.83 7.77 -35.90
C MET A 356 -36.82 6.63 -35.60
N TRP A 357 -36.79 6.05 -34.38
CA TRP A 357 -37.74 5.00 -33.97
C TRP A 357 -39.02 5.54 -33.31
N LEU A 358 -39.01 6.80 -32.85
CA LEU A 358 -40.19 7.44 -32.25
C LEU A 358 -41.15 8.03 -33.29
N ASP A 359 -40.68 8.35 -34.50
CA ASP A 359 -41.54 8.83 -35.59
C ASP A 359 -42.29 7.68 -36.32
N LEU A 360 -41.90 6.41 -36.10
CA LEU A 360 -42.52 5.23 -36.72
C LEU A 360 -43.60 4.56 -35.86
N LEU A 361 -43.85 5.05 -34.64
CA LEU A 361 -44.86 4.51 -33.72
C LEU A 361 -46.04 5.46 -33.47
N TRP A 362 -46.10 6.61 -34.16
CA TRP A 362 -47.26 7.52 -34.19
C TRP A 362 -47.71 7.95 -35.60
N GLY A 363 -47.31 7.20 -36.63
CA GLY A 363 -47.94 7.28 -37.95
C GLY A 363 -49.03 6.21 -38.09
N ASP A 364 -50.27 6.68 -38.22
CA ASP A 364 -51.57 6.00 -38.46
C ASP A 364 -52.43 5.64 -37.22
#